data_AF-A0A7R9FTW7-F1
#
_entry.id   AF-A0A7R9FTW7-F1
#
_cell.length_a   1.000
_cell.length_b   1.000
_cell.length_c   1.000
_cell.angle_alpha   90.00
_cell.angle_beta   90.00
_cell.angle_gamma   90.00
#
_symmetry.space_group_name_H-M   'P 1'
#
loop_
_entity.id
_entity.type
_entity.pdbx_description
1 polymer ?
#
loop_
_entity_poly.entity_id
_entity_poly.type
_entity_poly.pdbx_seq_one_letter_code
_entity_poly.pdbx_strand_id
1 'polypeptide(L)'
;MQTCNETRRSMEQTVAIGSTPALEWWLVLDVLSAWHAWEWVLAVLIVAITSLLYRILFVPLNRVKHLEDVGFQHLEDVYRGYQGKKKAEMVNDIRRQLEAGDMPPAYPNGWFAIFESDDLPCGEVRSIQALGMNLALF
;
A
#
# COMPACT_ATOMS: atom_id res chain seq x y z
N MET A 1 -30.67 78.51 28.23
CA MET A 1 -31.30 77.21 27.96
C MET A 1 -30.59 76.40 26.87
N GLN A 2 -29.92 77.01 25.89
CA GLN A 2 -29.25 76.27 24.79
C GLN A 2 -28.01 75.47 25.22
N THR A 3 -27.23 75.98 26.18
CA THR A 3 -25.98 75.34 26.65
C THR A 3 -26.18 73.96 27.29
N CYS A 4 -27.34 73.69 27.88
CA CYS A 4 -27.64 72.40 28.53
C CYS A 4 -27.97 71.28 27.52
N ASN A 5 -28.52 71.63 26.35
CA ASN A 5 -28.84 70.65 25.30
C ASN A 5 -27.60 70.14 24.56
N GLU A 6 -26.58 70.97 24.41
CA GLU A 6 -25.32 70.57 23.76
C GLU A 6 -24.52 69.60 24.63
N THR A 7 -24.51 69.81 25.94
CA THR A 7 -23.86 68.88 26.89
C THR A 7 -24.54 67.53 26.89
N ARG A 8 -25.88 67.51 26.82
CA ARG A 8 -26.65 66.27 26.75
C ARG A 8 -26.36 65.47 25.48
N ARG A 9 -26.28 66.13 24.31
CA ARG A 9 -25.91 65.45 23.06
C ARG A 9 -24.48 64.91 23.07
N SER A 10 -23.53 65.64 23.66
CA SER A 10 -22.15 65.16 23.78
C SER A 10 -22.03 63.95 24.72
N MET A 11 -22.83 63.92 25.79
CA MET A 11 -22.94 62.74 26.67
C MET A 11 -23.64 61.57 25.96
N GLU A 12 -24.71 61.82 25.20
CA GLU A 12 -25.40 60.77 24.44
C GLU A 12 -24.50 60.19 23.31
N GLN A 13 -23.68 61.02 22.65
CA GLN A 13 -22.69 60.55 21.67
C GLN A 13 -21.55 59.74 22.28
N THR A 14 -21.05 60.13 23.46
CA THR A 14 -19.98 59.38 24.14
C THR A 14 -20.47 58.05 24.72
N VAL A 15 -21.72 57.99 25.17
CA VAL A 15 -22.37 56.74 25.61
C VAL A 15 -22.59 55.76 24.45
N ALA A 16 -22.98 56.25 23.27
CA ALA A 16 -23.20 55.41 22.09
C ALA A 16 -21.91 54.80 21.51
N ILE A 17 -20.76 55.46 21.68
CA ILE A 17 -19.45 54.95 21.23
C ILE A 17 -18.90 53.87 22.18
N GLY A 18 -19.37 53.82 23.44
CA GLY A 18 -18.89 52.88 24.47
C GLY A 18 -19.64 51.54 24.56
N SER A 19 -20.68 51.30 23.76
CA SER A 19 -21.61 50.18 23.98
C SER A 19 -21.54 49.05 22.94
N THR A 20 -20.34 48.57 22.59
CA THR A 20 -20.19 47.32 21.80
C THR A 20 -19.27 46.29 22.45
N PRO A 21 -19.63 45.67 23.59
CA PRO A 21 -18.94 44.47 24.11
C PRO A 21 -19.54 43.14 23.64
N ALA A 22 -20.63 43.16 22.86
CA ALA A 22 -21.38 41.94 22.51
C ALA A 22 -21.08 41.38 21.11
N LEU A 23 -20.44 42.16 20.23
CA LEU A 23 -20.25 41.83 18.81
C LEU A 23 -18.81 41.39 18.44
N GLU A 24 -18.01 40.95 19.40
CA GLU A 24 -16.60 40.54 19.15
C GLU A 24 -16.28 39.13 19.69
N TRP A 25 -17.23 38.47 20.37
CA TRP A 25 -17.03 37.14 20.96
C TRP A 25 -16.78 36.04 19.92
N TRP A 26 -17.33 36.17 18.71
CA TRP A 26 -17.05 35.24 17.61
C TRP A 26 -15.59 35.26 17.18
N LEU A 27 -14.90 36.41 17.20
CA LEU A 27 -13.48 36.45 16.86
C LEU A 27 -12.64 35.70 17.91
N VAL A 28 -13.02 35.80 19.18
CA VAL A 28 -12.35 35.06 20.27
C VAL A 28 -12.62 33.55 20.14
N LEU A 29 -13.85 33.16 19.80
CA LEU A 29 -14.21 31.76 19.55
C LEU A 29 -13.53 31.21 18.27
N ASP A 30 -13.35 32.02 17.23
CA ASP A 30 -12.63 31.66 16.01
C ASP A 30 -11.13 31.48 16.29
N VAL A 31 -10.52 32.34 17.11
CA VAL A 31 -9.12 32.20 17.52
C VAL A 31 -8.92 30.98 18.43
N LEU A 32 -9.83 30.74 19.39
CA LEU A 32 -9.79 29.56 20.26
C LEU A 32 -10.01 28.26 19.47
N SER A 33 -10.94 28.24 18.51
CA SER A 33 -11.18 27.07 17.67
C SER A 33 -10.05 26.81 16.68
N ALA A 34 -9.44 27.85 16.11
CA ALA A 34 -8.22 27.75 15.31
C ALA A 34 -7.04 27.19 16.14
N TRP A 35 -6.98 27.54 17.43
CA TRP A 35 -6.00 27.00 18.36
C TRP A 35 -6.21 25.51 18.67
N HIS A 36 -7.41 24.96 18.50
CA HIS A 36 -7.66 23.52 18.71
C HIS A 36 -7.70 22.75 17.39
N ALA A 37 -7.79 23.43 16.25
CA ALA A 37 -7.84 22.82 14.92
C ALA A 37 -6.59 21.99 14.59
N TRP A 38 -5.41 22.46 14.98
CA TRP A 38 -4.15 21.73 14.73
C TRP A 38 -4.02 20.48 15.60
N GLU A 39 -4.60 20.45 16.80
CA GLU A 39 -4.65 19.26 17.65
C GLU A 39 -5.49 18.15 16.99
N TRP A 40 -6.62 18.53 16.37
CA TRP A 40 -7.43 17.60 15.59
C TRP A 40 -6.70 17.06 14.36
N VAL A 41 -5.93 17.91 13.67
CA VAL A 41 -5.10 17.48 12.53
C VAL A 41 -4.05 16.46 12.98
N LEU A 42 -3.36 16.72 14.10
CA LEU A 42 -2.39 15.78 14.66
C LEU A 42 -3.03 14.47 15.10
N ALA A 43 -4.21 14.52 15.73
CA ALA A 43 -4.95 13.33 16.14
C ALA A 43 -5.31 12.44 14.93
N VAL A 44 -5.82 13.03 13.85
CA VAL A 44 -6.13 12.30 12.61
C VAL A 44 -4.88 11.70 11.98
N LEU A 45 -3.77 12.45 11.97
CA LEU A 45 -2.50 11.98 11.43
C LEU A 45 -1.95 10.79 12.23
N ILE A 46 -2.00 10.86 13.57
CA ILE A 46 -1.58 9.76 14.45
C ILE A 46 -2.43 8.52 14.20
N VAL A 47 -3.76 8.65 14.15
CA VAL A 47 -4.67 7.52 13.88
C VAL A 47 -4.38 6.90 12.50
N ALA A 48 -4.13 7.72 11.47
CA ALA A 48 -3.78 7.23 10.14
C ALA A 48 -2.45 6.46 10.14
N ILE A 49 -1.42 6.98 10.82
CA ILE A 49 -0.12 6.32 10.94
C ILE A 49 -0.25 5.00 11.70
N THR A 50 -0.94 4.98 12.84
CA THR A 50 -1.15 3.76 13.62
C THR A 50 -1.93 2.72 12.82
N SER A 51 -2.97 3.13 12.07
CA SER A 51 -3.71 2.24 11.17
C SER A 51 -2.82 1.67 10.06
N LEU A 52 -1.95 2.48 9.47
CA LEU A 52 -1.03 2.05 8.42
C LEU A 52 0.02 1.08 8.98
N LEU A 53 0.58 1.37 10.16
CA LEU A 53 1.53 0.52 10.86
C LEU A 53 0.88 -0.82 11.24
N TYR A 54 -0.36 -0.80 11.75
CA TYR A 54 -1.14 -1.99 12.03
C TYR A 54 -1.35 -2.84 10.77
N ARG A 55 -1.69 -2.20 9.64
CA ARG A 55 -1.83 -2.91 8.36
C ARG A 55 -0.51 -3.54 7.92
N ILE A 56 0.62 -2.84 8.03
CA ILE A 56 1.92 -3.39 7.61
C ILE A 56 2.38 -4.54 8.52
N LEU A 57 2.20 -4.42 9.84
CA LEU A 57 2.67 -5.43 10.80
C LEU A 57 1.76 -6.66 10.89
N PHE A 58 0.44 -6.47 10.85
CA PHE A 58 -0.54 -7.52 11.16
C PHE A 58 -1.32 -8.04 9.96
N VAL A 59 -1.32 -7.34 8.81
CA VAL A 59 -1.81 -7.95 7.57
C VAL A 59 -0.63 -8.71 6.99
N PRO A 60 -0.65 -10.05 6.96
CA PRO A 60 0.40 -10.80 6.28
C PRO A 60 0.44 -10.30 4.84
N LEU A 61 1.59 -9.77 4.43
CA LEU A 61 1.82 -9.31 3.07
C LEU A 61 1.67 -10.54 2.16
N ASN A 62 0.46 -10.75 1.64
CA ASN A 62 0.12 -11.94 0.88
C ASN A 62 0.78 -11.84 -0.49
N ARG A 63 2.09 -12.12 -0.54
CA ARG A 63 2.90 -12.16 -1.76
C ARG A 63 2.76 -13.54 -2.40
N VAL A 64 1.51 -13.97 -2.61
CA VAL A 64 1.22 -15.17 -3.40
C VAL A 64 1.45 -14.75 -4.85
N LYS A 65 2.65 -15.04 -5.34
CA LYS A 65 2.91 -15.10 -6.77
C LYS A 65 2.48 -16.46 -7.25
N HIS A 66 1.55 -16.51 -8.19
CA HIS A 66 1.18 -17.78 -8.80
C HIS A 66 2.38 -18.29 -9.60
N LEU A 67 2.62 -19.61 -9.62
CA LEU A 67 3.74 -20.19 -10.36
C LEU A 67 3.66 -19.89 -11.87
N GLU A 68 2.47 -19.54 -12.37
CA GLU A 68 2.25 -19.07 -13.74
C GLU A 68 2.75 -17.63 -13.99
N ASP A 69 2.97 -16.83 -12.94
CA ASP A 69 3.50 -15.45 -13.04
C ASP A 69 5.03 -15.40 -13.03
N VAL A 70 5.71 -16.52 -12.73
CA VAL A 70 7.17 -16.61 -12.74
C VAL A 70 7.64 -17.27 -14.04
N GLY A 71 8.62 -16.65 -14.72
CA GLY A 71 9.19 -17.14 -15.98
C GLY A 71 8.91 -16.25 -17.19
N PHE A 72 7.82 -15.48 -17.20
CA PHE A 72 7.50 -14.56 -18.31
C PHE A 72 8.08 -13.14 -18.15
N GLN A 73 8.93 -12.90 -17.15
CA GLN A 73 9.54 -11.58 -16.91
C GLN A 73 10.31 -11.05 -18.13
N HIS A 74 10.93 -11.94 -18.91
CA HIS A 74 11.63 -11.59 -20.15
C HIS A 74 10.67 -11.12 -21.26
N LEU A 75 9.40 -11.53 -21.24
CA LEU A 75 8.38 -11.05 -22.17
C LEU A 75 7.77 -9.72 -21.72
N GLU A 76 7.83 -9.41 -20.43
CA GLU A 76 7.40 -8.12 -19.87
C GLU A 76 8.26 -6.96 -20.41
N ASP A 77 9.57 -7.17 -20.54
CA ASP A 77 10.49 -6.20 -21.13
C ASP A 77 10.24 -6.02 -22.65
N VAL A 78 9.91 -7.11 -23.35
CA VAL A 78 9.45 -7.07 -24.76
C VAL A 78 8.10 -6.37 -24.88
N TYR A 79 7.20 -6.57 -23.92
CA TYR A 79 5.86 -5.98 -23.89
C TYR A 79 5.89 -4.45 -23.76
N ARG A 80 6.86 -3.89 -23.01
CA ARG A 80 7.00 -2.43 -22.88
C ARG A 80 7.25 -1.74 -24.23
N GLY A 81 7.83 -2.45 -25.20
CA GLY A 81 8.05 -1.96 -26.57
C GLY A 81 6.96 -2.34 -27.58
N TYR A 82 6.08 -3.31 -27.26
CA TYR A 82 5.14 -3.90 -28.22
C TYR A 82 3.69 -3.56 -27.88
N GLN A 83 3.27 -2.35 -28.27
CA GLN A 83 1.89 -1.86 -28.21
C GLN A 83 0.99 -2.69 -29.14
N GLY A 84 0.43 -3.81 -28.68
CA GLY A 84 -0.65 -4.44 -29.46
C GLY A 84 -1.07 -5.87 -29.11
N LYS A 85 -0.24 -6.69 -28.46
CA LYS A 85 -0.65 -8.06 -28.10
C LYS A 85 -1.08 -8.15 -26.64
N LYS A 86 -2.25 -8.72 -26.37
CA LYS A 86 -2.68 -8.98 -24.98
C LYS A 86 -1.76 -10.06 -24.39
N LYS A 87 -1.24 -9.87 -23.17
CA LYS A 87 -0.38 -10.86 -22.48
C LYS A 87 -0.93 -12.29 -22.56
N ALA A 88 -2.24 -12.44 -22.43
CA ALA A 88 -2.95 -13.72 -22.51
C ALA A 88 -2.78 -14.44 -23.85
N GLU A 89 -2.70 -13.71 -24.96
CA GLU A 89 -2.54 -14.29 -26.29
C GLU A 89 -1.12 -14.85 -26.49
N MET A 90 -0.13 -14.18 -25.92
CA MET A 90 1.27 -14.61 -25.96
C MET A 90 1.54 -15.81 -25.04
N VAL A 91 0.90 -15.85 -23.86
CA VAL A 91 0.92 -17.03 -22.98
C VAL A 91 0.28 -18.23 -23.68
N ASN A 92 -0.81 -18.02 -24.42
CA ASN A 92 -1.42 -19.08 -25.23
C ASN A 92 -0.54 -19.48 -26.42
N ASP A 93 0.15 -18.55 -27.07
CA ASP A 93 1.11 -18.86 -28.14
C ASP A 93 2.30 -19.67 -27.60
N ILE A 94 2.83 -19.34 -26.42
CA ILE A 94 3.90 -20.11 -25.76
C ILE A 94 3.37 -21.48 -25.33
N ARG A 95 2.17 -21.58 -24.76
CA ARG A 95 1.53 -22.87 -24.47
C ARG A 95 1.39 -23.71 -25.73
N ARG A 96 0.96 -23.12 -26.85
CA ARG A 96 0.88 -23.79 -28.16
C ARG A 96 2.24 -24.23 -28.69
N GLN A 97 3.30 -23.45 -28.43
CA GLN A 97 4.68 -23.82 -28.77
C GLN A 97 5.21 -24.92 -27.86
N LEU A 98 4.81 -24.98 -26.60
CA LEU A 98 5.11 -26.09 -25.68
C LEU A 98 4.26 -27.33 -25.99
N GLU A 99 3.07 -27.15 -26.58
CA GLU A 99 2.22 -28.21 -27.12
C GLU A 99 2.74 -28.75 -28.47
N ALA A 100 3.77 -28.14 -29.06
CA ALA A 100 4.33 -28.54 -30.35
C ALA A 100 5.23 -29.80 -30.25
N GLY A 101 4.58 -30.96 -30.11
CA GLY A 101 5.04 -32.23 -30.67
C GLY A 101 6.22 -32.94 -29.97
N ASP A 102 6.84 -33.85 -30.74
CA ASP A 102 7.83 -34.91 -30.46
C ASP A 102 9.18 -34.45 -29.83
N MET A 103 9.14 -33.39 -29.02
CA MET A 103 10.25 -32.99 -28.17
C MET A 103 10.54 -34.16 -27.22
N PRO A 104 11.77 -34.69 -27.20
CA PRO A 104 12.09 -35.80 -26.33
C PRO A 104 11.70 -35.38 -24.91
N PRO A 105 11.02 -36.26 -24.16
CA PRO A 105 10.59 -35.93 -22.82
C PRO A 105 11.75 -35.29 -22.06
N ALA A 106 11.46 -34.24 -21.27
CA ALA A 106 12.47 -33.59 -20.42
C ALA A 106 13.17 -34.62 -19.48
N TYR A 107 12.56 -35.79 -19.35
CA TYR A 107 13.13 -36.99 -18.78
C TYR A 107 13.83 -37.87 -19.85
N PRO A 108 15.11 -38.26 -19.69
CA PRO A 108 15.92 -38.18 -18.47
C PRO A 108 16.92 -37.01 -18.40
N ASN A 109 16.95 -36.07 -19.35
CA ASN A 109 18.08 -35.14 -19.51
C ASN A 109 17.95 -33.79 -18.75
N GLY A 110 16.85 -33.58 -18.02
CA GLY A 110 16.62 -32.37 -17.22
C GLY A 110 17.22 -32.43 -15.82
N TRP A 111 17.48 -31.27 -15.22
CA TRP A 111 17.79 -31.14 -13.81
C TRP A 111 16.49 -31.09 -13.00
N PHE A 112 16.32 -32.04 -12.09
CA PHE A 112 15.15 -32.12 -11.19
C PHE A 112 15.60 -31.89 -9.76
N ALA A 113 14.88 -31.03 -9.03
CA ALA A 113 15.05 -30.91 -7.59
C ALA A 113 14.38 -32.13 -6.92
N ILE A 114 15.17 -33.00 -6.29
CA ILE A 114 14.70 -34.26 -5.71
C ILE A 114 14.60 -34.18 -4.19
N PHE A 115 15.43 -33.35 -3.55
CA PHE A 115 15.51 -33.23 -2.10
C PHE A 115 16.05 -31.87 -1.69
N GLU A 116 15.64 -31.39 -0.51
CA GLU A 116 16.14 -30.16 0.09
C GLU A 116 17.42 -30.43 0.87
N SER A 117 18.40 -29.51 0.82
CA SER A 117 19.69 -29.69 1.50
C SER A 117 19.55 -29.78 3.01
N ASP A 118 18.58 -29.07 3.58
CA ASP A 118 18.43 -28.92 5.02
C ASP A 118 17.83 -30.18 5.67
N ASP A 119 17.16 -31.01 4.86
CA ASP A 119 16.56 -32.28 5.28
C ASP A 119 17.56 -33.46 5.23
N LEU A 120 18.78 -33.27 4.69
CA LEU A 120 19.83 -34.30 4.64
C LEU A 120 20.94 -34.01 5.67
N PRO A 121 20.86 -34.56 6.88
CA PRO A 121 21.91 -34.37 7.87
C PRO A 121 23.22 -35.05 7.42
N CYS A 122 24.35 -34.39 7.71
CA CYS A 122 25.66 -34.88 7.30
C CYS A 122 25.93 -36.30 7.82
N GLY A 123 26.20 -37.24 6.91
CA GLY A 123 26.55 -38.62 7.24
C GLY A 123 25.36 -39.58 7.35
N GLU A 124 24.13 -39.14 7.08
CA GLU A 124 22.96 -40.02 6.94
C GLU A 124 22.69 -40.34 5.48
N VAL A 125 22.29 -41.59 5.19
CA VAL A 125 21.88 -42.02 3.85
C VAL A 125 20.37 -42.08 3.77
N ARG A 126 19.77 -41.36 2.82
CA ARG A 126 18.33 -41.35 2.57
C ARG A 126 17.99 -42.03 1.25
N SER A 127 17.08 -43.00 1.28
CA SER A 127 16.51 -43.59 0.07
C SER A 127 15.24 -42.85 -0.34
N ILE A 128 15.17 -42.42 -1.60
CA ILE A 128 14.04 -41.66 -2.16
C ILE A 128 13.60 -42.31 -3.47
N GLN A 129 12.29 -42.39 -3.67
CA GLN A 129 11.72 -42.81 -4.94
C GLN A 129 11.35 -41.57 -5.76
N ALA A 130 12.11 -41.30 -6.81
CA ALA A 130 11.88 -40.17 -7.71
C ALA A 130 11.99 -40.61 -9.17
N LEU A 131 11.13 -40.06 -10.03
CA LEU A 131 11.14 -40.34 -11.47
C LEU A 131 11.03 -41.84 -11.82
N GLY A 132 10.37 -42.63 -10.97
CA GLY A 132 10.24 -44.09 -11.12
C GLY A 132 11.50 -44.89 -10.78
N MET A 133 12.53 -44.25 -10.22
CA MET A 133 13.78 -44.89 -9.77
C MET A 133 13.94 -44.76 -8.26
N ASN A 134 14.64 -45.71 -7.64
CA ASN A 134 15.06 -45.62 -6.24
C ASN A 134 16.48 -45.04 -6.19
N LEU A 135 16.63 -43.85 -5.61
CA LEU A 135 17.88 -43.13 -5.49
C LEU A 135 18.34 -43.14 -4.03
N ALA A 136 19.66 -43.18 -3.82
CA ALA A 136 20.28 -43.02 -2.51
C ALA A 136 21.01 -41.67 -2.47
N LEU A 137 20.64 -40.83 -1.52
CA LEU A 137 21.30 -39.55 -1.24
C LEU A 137 22.23 -39.72 -0.04
N PHE A 138 23.39 -39.06 -0.09
CA PHE A 138 24.47 -39.13 0.87
C PHE A 138 24.91 -37.73 1.28
#